data_AF-A0A0C9UFK6-F1
#
_entry.id   AF-A0A0C9UFK6-F1
#
_cell.length_a   1.000
_cell.length_b   1.000
_cell.length_c   1.000
_cell.angle_alpha   90.00
_cell.angle_beta   90.00
_cell.angle_gamma   90.00
#
_symmetry.space_group_name_H-M   'P 1'
#
loop_
_entity.id
_entity.type
_entity.pdbx_description
1 polymer ?
#
loop_
_entity_poly.entity_id
_entity_poly.type
_entity_poly.pdbx_seq_one_letter_code
_entity_poly.pdbx_strand_id
1 'polypeptide(L)'
;MGIIEDSGSDTSLSIRSSIRTEDDSSTTYSRRVRSDHSDDFYDQLERPLRPPTSEQHFTTKHTEFGHCANETYRHVSVFRPTAKIEAFVEEDPPYYILVLTYLSYILLILFGHIRDFFGKRFRSQAYRHLMPSDGYAALNSDFDSFYTRRLKRRMDDCFSRPITGVPGRTLMLLDRVSQDNNLSFSLTGTKTRALNTASYNYLGFAQAEGGCADAVEEGIRQYGVSSCSARREAGTTDLHQQAEALVAKFVGHEDAMIVSMGFATNSTTVPALVKRGCLVISDELNHSSIRTGVRLSGANVRTFKHNDMGSLEALLREVISQGQPRTHRPWKKILVIVEGLYSMEGTLVNLPRMMELKQKYKFYLYIDEAHSIGALGPHGRGVANYFGIDPRKIDVLMGTFTKSFGAAGGYIAGSRALISLLRTRGHASCYSESISPAVL
;
A
#
# COMPACT_ATOMS: atom_id res chain seq x y z
N MET A 1 -9.16 54.76 -15.55
CA MET A 1 -8.52 55.99 -16.03
C MET A 1 -7.10 55.59 -16.44
N GLY A 2 -6.86 55.46 -17.77
CA GLY A 2 -5.63 54.97 -18.49
C GLY A 2 -5.27 53.50 -18.22
N ILE A 3 -5.19 52.50 -19.12
CA ILE A 3 -4.85 52.31 -20.56
C ILE A 3 -3.40 52.65 -20.95
N ILE A 4 -2.67 51.59 -21.34
CA ILE A 4 -1.67 51.35 -22.43
C ILE A 4 -0.78 50.17 -21.96
N GLU A 5 -0.93 48.90 -22.42
CA GLU A 5 -0.40 48.25 -23.65
C GLU A 5 1.14 48.38 -23.81
N ASP A 6 1.97 47.44 -24.26
CA ASP A 6 1.93 46.04 -24.68
C ASP A 6 3.41 45.61 -24.91
N SER A 7 3.63 44.35 -25.29
CA SER A 7 4.82 43.74 -25.92
C SER A 7 5.68 42.82 -25.03
N GLY A 8 5.60 41.53 -25.36
CA GLY A 8 6.44 40.49 -24.81
C GLY A 8 7.75 40.29 -25.56
N SER A 9 8.59 39.44 -24.98
CA SER A 9 9.54 38.62 -25.72
C SER A 9 9.92 37.40 -24.90
N ASP A 10 9.82 36.25 -25.56
CA ASP A 10 10.41 34.97 -25.17
C ASP A 10 11.90 35.14 -24.88
N THR A 11 12.35 34.63 -23.73
CA THR A 11 13.75 34.20 -23.56
C THR A 11 13.81 32.86 -22.86
N SER A 12 13.86 31.82 -23.68
CA SER A 12 14.32 30.48 -23.34
C SER A 12 15.81 30.51 -22.99
N LEU A 13 16.13 30.39 -21.69
CA LEU A 13 17.50 30.26 -21.22
C LEU A 13 17.99 28.83 -21.42
N SER A 14 18.53 28.58 -22.62
CA SER A 14 19.41 27.46 -22.93
C SER A 14 20.79 27.73 -22.32
N ILE A 15 21.13 27.06 -21.22
CA ILE A 15 22.51 27.04 -20.72
C ILE A 15 23.23 25.85 -21.36
N ARG A 16 23.89 26.12 -22.50
CA ARG A 16 25.03 25.34 -22.99
C ARG A 16 26.26 25.82 -22.24
N SER A 17 26.94 24.95 -21.51
CA SER A 17 28.31 25.20 -21.03
C SER A 17 29.27 24.27 -21.75
N SER A 18 30.30 24.90 -22.30
CA SER A 18 31.31 24.40 -23.21
C SER A 18 32.38 23.59 -22.48
N ILE A 19 32.73 22.46 -23.08
CA ILE A 19 33.92 21.64 -22.79
C ILE A 19 35.19 22.49 -23.02
N ARG A 20 36.05 22.60 -22.01
CA ARG A 20 37.48 22.86 -22.17
C ARG A 20 38.24 21.82 -21.36
N THR A 21 39.09 21.11 -22.07
CA THR A 21 40.11 20.16 -21.61
C THR A 21 41.27 20.92 -20.99
N GLU A 22 41.68 20.53 -19.79
CA GLU A 22 43.07 20.61 -19.33
C GLU A 22 43.24 19.59 -18.18
N ASP A 23 44.18 18.67 -18.39
CA ASP A 23 44.65 17.65 -17.46
C ASP A 23 45.39 18.30 -16.28
N ASP A 24 45.21 17.81 -15.04
CA ASP A 24 46.16 16.88 -14.40
C ASP A 24 45.88 16.66 -12.88
N SER A 25 46.26 15.47 -12.41
CA SER A 25 46.48 15.04 -11.00
C SER A 25 45.27 14.67 -10.09
N SER A 26 44.77 13.47 -10.37
CA SER A 26 44.33 12.40 -9.45
C SER A 26 44.44 12.59 -7.91
N THR A 27 43.27 12.62 -7.24
CA THR A 27 43.08 11.91 -5.96
C THR A 27 41.61 11.51 -5.77
N THR A 28 41.14 10.55 -6.59
CA THR A 28 39.78 10.02 -6.46
C THR A 28 39.74 8.96 -5.37
N TYR A 29 39.05 9.26 -4.27
CA TYR A 29 38.59 8.28 -3.28
C TYR A 29 37.65 7.30 -3.99
N SER A 30 38.19 6.20 -4.51
CA SER A 30 37.41 5.10 -5.08
C SER A 30 36.66 4.39 -3.96
N ARG A 31 35.40 4.78 -3.73
CA ARG A 31 34.46 3.96 -2.97
C ARG A 31 34.10 2.76 -3.84
N ARG A 32 34.84 1.67 -3.70
CA ARG A 32 34.45 0.35 -4.22
C ARG A 32 33.11 -0.04 -3.60
N VAL A 33 32.01 0.25 -4.28
CA VAL A 33 30.83 -0.60 -4.19
C VAL A 33 31.24 -1.89 -4.88
N ARG A 34 31.42 -2.97 -4.11
CA ARG A 34 31.59 -4.32 -4.67
C ARG A 34 30.38 -4.57 -5.56
N SER A 35 30.57 -4.54 -6.87
CA SER A 35 29.70 -5.28 -7.76
C SER A 35 29.89 -6.75 -7.40
N ASP A 36 28.81 -7.41 -6.97
CA ASP A 36 28.76 -8.84 -6.61
C ASP A 36 28.84 -9.70 -7.90
N HIS A 37 29.72 -9.34 -8.84
CA HIS A 37 29.98 -10.05 -10.10
C HIS A 37 31.16 -10.99 -9.92
N SER A 38 30.97 -12.02 -9.09
CA SER A 38 31.83 -13.19 -9.06
C SER A 38 31.08 -14.35 -8.42
N ASP A 39 30.09 -14.90 -9.12
CA ASP A 39 29.69 -16.29 -9.01
C ASP A 39 29.02 -16.65 -10.34
N ASP A 40 29.66 -17.53 -11.11
CA ASP A 40 29.16 -18.05 -12.39
C ASP A 40 27.88 -18.87 -12.18
N PHE A 41 26.75 -18.20 -11.96
CA PHE A 41 25.42 -18.81 -12.00
C PHE A 41 24.87 -18.73 -13.41
N TYR A 42 24.78 -19.87 -14.08
CA TYR A 42 24.06 -19.98 -15.35
C TYR A 42 22.57 -19.77 -15.10
N ASP A 43 22.11 -18.55 -15.33
CA ASP A 43 20.81 -18.09 -14.90
C ASP A 43 19.75 -18.33 -15.99
N GLN A 44 18.96 -19.39 -15.80
CA GLN A 44 17.91 -19.81 -16.73
C GLN A 44 16.77 -18.79 -16.92
N LEU A 45 16.73 -17.75 -16.09
CA LEU A 45 15.74 -16.68 -16.15
C LEU A 45 16.33 -15.39 -16.76
N GLU A 46 17.62 -15.35 -17.10
CA GLU A 46 18.35 -14.11 -17.39
C GLU A 46 18.04 -13.47 -18.75
N ARG A 47 17.44 -14.20 -19.71
CA ARG A 47 16.90 -13.68 -20.99
C ARG A 47 16.37 -14.86 -21.82
N PRO A 48 15.44 -14.64 -22.76
CA PRO A 48 15.41 -15.48 -23.96
C PRO A 48 16.67 -15.21 -24.79
N LEU A 49 17.28 -16.23 -25.41
CA LEU A 49 18.52 -16.12 -26.18
C LEU A 49 18.47 -15.06 -27.31
N ARG A 50 17.28 -14.58 -27.71
CA ARG A 50 17.03 -13.32 -28.44
C ARG A 50 15.63 -12.73 -28.11
N PRO A 51 15.51 -11.49 -27.60
CA PRO A 51 14.27 -10.68 -27.63
C PRO A 51 14.34 -9.49 -28.62
N PRO A 52 13.20 -8.84 -28.98
CA PRO A 52 13.00 -8.08 -30.23
C PRO A 52 13.59 -6.65 -30.26
N THR A 53 13.86 -6.13 -31.48
CA THR A 53 14.28 -4.76 -31.86
C THR A 53 13.11 -3.74 -31.80
N SER A 54 13.27 -2.41 -31.80
CA SER A 54 14.19 -1.50 -32.52
C SER A 54 14.63 -0.24 -31.73
N GLU A 55 15.94 0.06 -31.70
CA GLU A 55 16.55 1.35 -31.31
C GLU A 55 16.24 1.98 -29.93
N GLN A 56 16.02 1.20 -28.87
CA GLN A 56 16.03 1.74 -27.50
C GLN A 56 17.12 1.06 -26.66
N HIS A 57 18.15 1.83 -26.30
CA HIS A 57 19.10 1.49 -25.25
C HIS A 57 18.42 1.68 -23.89
N PHE A 58 17.88 0.62 -23.31
CA PHE A 58 17.46 0.63 -21.92
C PHE A 58 18.71 0.48 -21.04
N THR A 59 18.99 1.48 -20.20
CA THR A 59 20.08 1.44 -19.20
C THR A 59 19.70 0.60 -17.98
N THR A 60 18.42 0.29 -17.78
CA THR A 60 17.90 -0.46 -16.63
C THR A 60 18.03 -1.97 -16.85
N LYS A 61 18.48 -2.69 -15.80
CA LYS A 61 18.64 -4.15 -15.82
C LYS A 61 17.27 -4.81 -16.06
N HIS A 62 17.16 -5.60 -17.13
CA HIS A 62 15.93 -6.32 -17.55
C HIS A 62 15.32 -7.26 -16.48
N THR A 63 16.07 -7.57 -15.41
CA THR A 63 15.61 -8.34 -14.24
C THR A 63 14.71 -7.52 -13.30
N GLU A 64 14.81 -6.19 -13.33
CA GLU A 64 14.06 -5.28 -12.47
C GLU A 64 12.77 -4.78 -13.16
N PHE A 65 12.80 -4.59 -14.48
CA PHE A 65 11.69 -4.09 -15.28
C PHE A 65 11.30 -5.04 -16.43
N GLY A 66 10.01 -5.39 -16.52
CA GLY A 66 9.47 -6.20 -17.62
C GLY A 66 8.98 -5.33 -18.77
N HIS A 67 9.79 -5.11 -19.80
CA HIS A 67 9.33 -4.42 -21.01
C HIS A 67 8.46 -5.34 -21.89
N CYS A 68 7.22 -4.93 -22.16
CA CYS A 68 6.37 -5.60 -23.13
C CYS A 68 6.58 -5.01 -24.54
N ALA A 69 7.51 -5.61 -25.29
CA ALA A 69 7.83 -5.20 -26.66
C ALA A 69 6.70 -5.49 -27.66
N ASN A 70 5.86 -6.50 -27.38
CA ASN A 70 4.75 -6.85 -28.26
C ASN A 70 3.51 -6.02 -27.92
N GLU A 71 3.15 -5.13 -28.84
CA GLU A 71 2.00 -4.23 -28.71
C GLU A 71 0.67 -4.97 -28.54
N THR A 72 0.55 -6.19 -29.06
CA THR A 72 -0.65 -7.02 -28.94
C THR A 72 -1.02 -7.35 -27.50
N TYR A 73 -0.03 -7.41 -26.61
CA TYR A 73 -0.24 -7.68 -25.18
C TYR A 73 -0.35 -6.40 -24.34
N ARG A 74 -0.22 -5.21 -24.95
CA ARG A 74 -0.46 -3.95 -24.26
C ARG A 74 -1.95 -3.75 -24.12
N HIS A 75 -2.39 -3.40 -22.92
CA HIS A 75 -3.80 -3.17 -22.62
C HIS A 75 -3.98 -1.82 -21.93
N VAL A 76 -4.99 -1.07 -22.36
CA VAL A 76 -5.40 0.17 -21.68
C VAL A 76 -6.67 -0.13 -20.91
N SER A 77 -6.59 -0.04 -19.59
CA SER A 77 -7.72 -0.27 -18.69
C SER A 77 -8.74 0.88 -18.84
N VAL A 78 -9.86 0.62 -19.51
CA VAL A 78 -10.95 1.59 -19.73
C VAL A 78 -12.30 0.89 -19.58
N PHE A 79 -13.22 1.50 -18.84
CA PHE A 79 -14.59 1.02 -18.78
C PHE A 79 -15.33 1.26 -20.10
N ARG A 80 -15.94 0.22 -20.65
CA ARG A 80 -16.83 0.33 -21.81
C ARG A 80 -18.26 0.48 -21.31
N PRO A 81 -19.02 1.53 -21.68
CA PRO A 81 -20.39 1.73 -21.19
C PRO A 81 -21.37 0.58 -21.47
N THR A 82 -21.09 -0.25 -22.47
CA THR A 82 -21.87 -1.44 -22.80
C THR A 82 -21.54 -2.65 -21.94
N ALA A 83 -20.43 -2.61 -21.18
CA ALA A 83 -20.04 -3.68 -20.27
C ALA A 83 -20.93 -3.64 -19.01
N LYS A 84 -21.54 -4.78 -18.69
CA LYS A 84 -22.20 -4.94 -17.39
C LYS A 84 -21.12 -5.07 -16.32
N ILE A 85 -21.27 -4.34 -15.22
CA ILE A 85 -20.48 -4.57 -14.01
C ILE A 85 -21.08 -5.83 -13.39
N GLU A 86 -20.37 -6.94 -13.50
CA GLU A 86 -20.81 -8.21 -12.92
C GLU A 86 -20.86 -8.09 -11.40
N ALA A 87 -21.91 -8.65 -10.79
CA ALA A 87 -21.99 -8.74 -9.35
C ALA A 87 -20.87 -9.66 -8.86
N PHE A 88 -20.24 -9.30 -7.74
CA PHE A 88 -19.27 -10.20 -7.11
C PHE A 88 -19.95 -11.51 -6.75
N VAL A 89 -19.44 -12.61 -7.31
CA VAL A 89 -19.83 -13.95 -6.92
C VAL A 89 -18.80 -14.42 -5.91
N GLU A 90 -19.24 -14.59 -4.68
CA GLU A 90 -18.41 -15.16 -3.63
C GLU A 90 -18.17 -16.64 -3.96
N GLU A 91 -16.94 -16.98 -4.35
CA GLU A 91 -16.53 -18.35 -4.63
C GLU A 91 -16.12 -19.02 -3.32
N ASP A 92 -17.10 -19.61 -2.63
CA ASP A 92 -16.82 -20.42 -1.45
C ASP A 92 -15.99 -21.66 -1.82
N PRO A 93 -14.97 -22.02 -1.02
CA PRO A 93 -14.25 -23.26 -1.24
C PRO A 93 -15.21 -24.44 -1.11
N PRO A 94 -15.03 -25.52 -1.91
CA PRO A 94 -15.86 -26.71 -1.78
C PRO A 94 -15.91 -27.22 -0.34
N TYR A 95 -17.09 -27.61 0.14
CA TYR A 95 -17.29 -28.01 1.54
C TYR A 95 -16.30 -29.08 2.02
N TYR A 96 -15.87 -30.01 1.15
CA TYR A 96 -14.90 -31.03 1.52
C TYR A 96 -13.51 -30.43 1.83
N ILE A 97 -13.07 -29.39 1.11
CA ILE A 97 -11.82 -28.66 1.41
C ILE A 97 -11.94 -27.97 2.75
N LEU A 98 -13.07 -27.31 2.99
CA LEU A 98 -13.34 -26.62 4.25
C LEU A 98 -13.32 -27.61 5.43
N VAL A 99 -14.05 -28.72 5.33
CA VAL A 99 -14.11 -29.78 6.35
C VAL A 99 -12.73 -30.42 6.56
N LEU A 100 -12.00 -30.78 5.49
CA LEU A 100 -10.66 -31.36 5.60
C LEU A 100 -9.67 -30.39 6.24
N THR A 101 -9.78 -29.10 5.93
CA THR A 101 -8.93 -28.05 6.52
C THR A 101 -9.19 -27.93 8.01
N TYR A 102 -10.47 -27.84 8.42
CA TYR A 102 -10.83 -27.80 9.84
C TYR A 102 -10.42 -29.08 10.57
N LEU A 103 -10.64 -30.26 9.98
CA LEU A 103 -10.20 -31.53 10.55
C LEU A 103 -8.68 -31.56 10.73
N SER A 104 -7.92 -31.10 9.73
CA SER A 104 -6.46 -31.01 9.79
C SER A 104 -5.99 -30.09 10.91
N TYR A 105 -6.61 -28.92 11.07
CA TYR A 105 -6.32 -28.00 12.18
C TYR A 105 -6.65 -28.63 13.54
N ILE A 106 -7.82 -29.27 13.67
CA ILE A 106 -8.23 -29.94 14.91
C ILE A 106 -7.22 -31.02 15.29
N LEU A 107 -6.81 -31.86 14.33
CA LEU A 107 -5.80 -32.90 14.56
C LEU A 107 -4.47 -32.28 14.98
N LEU A 108 -3.98 -31.25 14.27
CA LEU A 108 -2.74 -30.55 14.64
C LEU A 108 -2.79 -29.93 16.03
N ILE A 109 -3.92 -29.32 16.39
CA ILE A 109 -4.13 -28.71 17.71
C ILE A 109 -4.16 -29.79 18.80
N LEU A 110 -4.89 -30.88 18.58
CA LEU A 110 -4.97 -32.01 19.51
C LEU A 110 -3.58 -32.62 19.76
N PHE A 111 -2.85 -32.97 18.69
CA PHE A 111 -1.49 -33.49 18.80
C PHE A 111 -0.52 -32.47 19.44
N GLY A 112 -0.72 -31.18 19.18
CA GLY A 112 0.04 -30.10 19.82
C GLY A 112 -0.16 -30.08 21.34
N HIS A 113 -1.40 -30.16 21.82
CA HIS A 113 -1.73 -30.20 23.25
C HIS A 113 -1.27 -31.50 23.92
N ILE A 114 -1.46 -32.65 23.27
CA ILE A 114 -0.91 -33.94 23.74
C ILE A 114 0.60 -33.81 23.93
N ARG A 115 1.32 -33.29 22.93
CA ARG A 115 2.78 -33.09 23.03
C ARG A 115 3.17 -32.12 24.15
N ASP A 116 2.44 -31.02 24.34
CA ASP A 116 2.68 -30.09 25.45
C ASP A 116 2.43 -30.76 26.81
N PHE A 117 1.38 -31.54 26.95
CA PHE A 117 1.05 -32.27 28.18
C PHE A 117 2.17 -33.25 28.58
N PHE A 118 2.56 -34.13 27.66
CA PHE A 118 3.67 -35.06 27.90
C PHE A 118 5.00 -34.32 28.06
N GLY A 119 5.23 -33.26 27.27
CA GLY A 119 6.44 -32.45 27.34
C GLY A 119 6.68 -31.79 28.69
N LYS A 120 5.64 -31.17 29.26
CA LYS A 120 5.69 -30.56 30.60
C LYS A 120 6.01 -31.58 31.70
N ARG A 121 5.48 -32.81 31.58
CA ARG A 121 5.66 -33.86 32.59
C ARG A 121 7.00 -34.59 32.50
N PHE A 122 7.46 -34.89 31.29
CA PHE A 122 8.64 -35.74 31.05
C PHE A 122 9.90 -34.96 30.65
N ARG A 123 9.77 -33.69 30.23
CA ARG A 123 10.89 -32.82 29.82
C ARG A 123 10.73 -31.40 30.40
N SER A 124 10.43 -31.31 31.69
CA SER A 124 10.07 -30.06 32.38
C SER A 124 11.05 -28.90 32.15
N GLN A 125 12.36 -29.16 32.06
CA GLN A 125 13.38 -28.14 31.78
C GLN A 125 13.11 -27.38 30.47
N ALA A 126 12.72 -28.07 29.39
CA ALA A 126 12.44 -27.44 28.10
C ALA A 126 11.12 -26.62 28.08
N TYR A 127 10.25 -26.83 29.07
CA TYR A 127 8.94 -26.18 29.20
C TYR A 127 8.89 -25.18 30.36
N ARG A 128 10.02 -24.86 31.00
CA ARG A 128 10.08 -23.94 32.15
C ARG A 128 9.48 -22.56 31.84
N HIS A 129 9.61 -22.06 30.61
CA HIS A 129 9.02 -20.80 30.17
C HIS A 129 7.47 -20.80 30.15
N LEU A 130 6.83 -21.98 30.19
CA LEU A 130 5.37 -22.18 30.20
C LEU A 130 4.84 -22.62 31.56
N MET A 131 5.72 -22.77 32.55
CA MET A 131 5.38 -23.29 33.87
C MET A 131 5.79 -22.27 34.93
N PRO A 132 4.96 -22.03 35.94
CA PRO A 132 5.40 -21.26 37.10
C PRO A 132 6.54 -21.98 37.80
N SER A 133 7.54 -21.23 38.25
CA SER A 133 8.74 -21.75 38.94
C SER A 133 9.15 -20.76 40.02
N ASP A 134 9.48 -21.25 41.20
CA ASP A 134 10.08 -20.45 42.28
C ASP A 134 9.26 -19.19 42.66
N GLY A 135 7.94 -19.29 42.61
CA GLY A 135 7.03 -18.17 42.92
C GLY A 135 6.81 -17.17 41.76
N TYR A 136 7.47 -17.36 40.62
CA TYR A 136 7.27 -16.57 39.41
C TYR A 136 6.21 -17.19 38.50
N ALA A 137 5.41 -16.32 37.86
CA ALA A 137 4.53 -16.73 36.78
C ALA A 137 5.33 -17.24 35.57
N ALA A 138 4.69 -18.06 34.74
CA ALA A 138 5.27 -18.46 33.47
C ALA A 138 5.59 -17.22 32.61
N LEU A 139 6.76 -17.20 31.98
CA LEU A 139 7.16 -16.11 31.08
C LEU A 139 6.19 -15.97 29.90
N ASN A 140 5.69 -17.10 29.40
CA ASN A 140 4.76 -17.16 28.28
C ASN A 140 3.46 -17.85 28.69
N SER A 141 2.34 -17.27 28.26
CA SER A 141 1.03 -17.92 28.31
C SER A 141 1.02 -19.17 27.43
N ASP A 142 0.58 -20.28 28.00
CA ASP A 142 0.51 -21.57 27.31
C ASP A 142 -0.40 -21.51 26.08
N PHE A 143 -1.57 -20.88 26.24
CA PHE A 143 -2.56 -20.71 25.19
C PHE A 143 -2.08 -19.72 24.13
N ASP A 144 -1.62 -18.54 24.54
CA ASP A 144 -1.29 -17.47 23.58
C ASP A 144 -0.08 -17.83 22.71
N SER A 145 0.92 -18.50 23.29
CA SER A 145 2.10 -18.91 22.52
C SER A 145 1.94 -20.28 21.83
N PHE A 146 0.80 -20.96 21.97
CA PHE A 146 0.55 -22.28 21.36
C PHE A 146 0.71 -22.23 19.85
N TYR A 147 0.06 -21.24 19.20
CA TYR A 147 0.13 -21.07 17.75
C TYR A 147 1.58 -20.94 17.28
N THR A 148 2.36 -20.07 17.91
CA THR A 148 3.76 -19.85 17.54
C THR A 148 4.59 -21.12 17.70
N ARG A 149 4.45 -21.84 18.83
CA ARG A 149 5.23 -23.04 19.16
C ARG A 149 4.88 -24.26 18.31
N ARG A 150 3.60 -24.44 17.95
CA ARG A 150 3.09 -25.70 17.36
C ARG A 150 2.70 -25.59 15.90
N LEU A 151 2.23 -24.42 15.46
CA LEU A 151 1.77 -24.16 14.10
C LEU A 151 2.77 -23.30 13.32
N LYS A 152 3.00 -22.05 13.74
CA LYS A 152 3.84 -21.09 13.00
C LYS A 152 5.22 -21.63 12.71
N ARG A 153 5.91 -22.19 13.71
CA ARG A 153 7.26 -22.76 13.53
C ARG A 153 7.35 -23.78 12.39
N ARG A 154 6.32 -24.61 12.19
CA ARG A 154 6.32 -25.59 11.09
C ARG A 154 6.17 -24.91 9.73
N MET A 155 5.41 -23.81 9.68
CA MET A 155 5.19 -23.02 8.48
C MET A 155 6.38 -22.09 8.16
N ASP A 156 7.22 -21.76 9.15
CA ASP A 156 8.29 -20.78 8.99
C ASP A 156 9.24 -21.11 7.84
N ASP A 157 9.54 -22.38 7.59
CA ASP A 157 10.45 -22.78 6.51
C ASP A 157 9.91 -22.36 5.12
N CYS A 158 8.60 -22.46 4.92
CA CYS A 158 7.93 -22.06 3.69
C CYS A 158 7.61 -20.56 3.64
N PHE A 159 7.07 -20.00 4.72
CA PHE A 159 6.44 -18.66 4.72
C PHE A 159 7.38 -17.53 5.14
N SER A 160 8.52 -17.83 5.74
CA SER A 160 9.41 -16.81 6.31
C SER A 160 10.81 -16.89 5.74
N ARG A 161 10.92 -17.22 4.44
CA ARG A 161 12.21 -17.25 3.72
C ARG A 161 12.75 -15.83 3.54
N PRO A 162 13.99 -15.56 3.99
CA PRO A 162 14.59 -14.24 3.81
C PRO A 162 14.86 -13.97 2.33
N ILE A 163 14.53 -12.77 1.90
CA ILE A 163 14.79 -12.27 0.54
C ILE A 163 15.75 -11.08 0.60
N THR A 164 16.49 -10.85 -0.47
CA THR A 164 17.36 -9.69 -0.64
C THR A 164 17.23 -9.10 -2.05
N GLY A 165 17.66 -7.86 -2.20
CA GLY A 165 17.59 -7.11 -3.46
C GLY A 165 16.29 -6.33 -3.62
N VAL A 166 16.10 -5.76 -4.81
CA VAL A 166 14.92 -4.95 -5.13
C VAL A 166 13.69 -5.80 -5.41
N PRO A 167 12.48 -5.30 -5.11
CA PRO A 167 11.24 -6.03 -5.37
C PRO A 167 10.84 -5.96 -6.86
N GLY A 168 11.72 -6.44 -7.74
CA GLY A 168 11.52 -6.50 -9.19
C GLY A 168 10.81 -7.78 -9.65
N ARG A 169 10.90 -8.08 -10.95
CA ARG A 169 10.33 -9.28 -11.58
C ARG A 169 10.84 -10.57 -10.95
N THR A 170 12.10 -10.60 -10.56
CA THR A 170 12.72 -11.72 -9.83
C THR A 170 13.21 -11.24 -8.47
N LEU A 171 13.21 -12.14 -7.49
CA LEU A 171 13.77 -11.89 -6.17
C LEU A 171 14.88 -12.91 -5.86
N MET A 172 15.80 -12.53 -4.98
CA MET A 172 16.84 -13.43 -4.49
C MET A 172 16.45 -13.96 -3.12
N LEU A 173 16.18 -15.26 -3.04
CA LEU A 173 16.01 -15.98 -1.79
C LEU A 173 17.37 -16.29 -1.20
N LEU A 174 17.54 -16.02 0.09
CA LEU A 174 18.70 -16.49 0.84
C LEU A 174 18.41 -17.93 1.29
N ASP A 175 19.24 -18.85 0.82
CA ASP A 175 19.06 -20.26 1.13
C ASP A 175 19.42 -20.52 2.59
N ARG A 176 18.65 -21.41 3.21
CA ARG A 176 18.80 -21.76 4.62
C ARG A 176 18.46 -23.20 4.85
N VAL A 177 19.03 -23.76 5.90
CA VAL A 177 18.73 -25.10 6.39
C VAL A 177 18.42 -25.05 7.89
N SER A 178 17.61 -26.00 8.32
CA SER A 178 17.28 -26.21 9.73
C SER A 178 17.57 -27.67 10.07
N GLN A 179 18.25 -27.91 11.19
CA GLN A 179 18.54 -29.27 11.71
C GLN A 179 17.72 -29.60 12.97
N ASP A 180 16.88 -28.68 13.44
CA ASP A 180 16.21 -28.76 14.74
C ASP A 180 14.67 -28.63 14.66
N ASN A 181 14.08 -28.98 13.51
CA ASN A 181 12.65 -28.85 13.21
C ASN A 181 12.17 -27.40 13.18
N ASN A 182 12.89 -26.55 12.44
CA ASN A 182 12.62 -25.14 12.18
C ASN A 182 12.69 -24.28 13.44
N LEU A 183 13.45 -24.72 14.45
CA LEU A 183 13.68 -23.95 15.68
C LEU A 183 14.69 -22.84 15.42
N SER A 184 15.72 -23.14 14.65
CA SER A 184 16.70 -22.19 14.15
C SER A 184 16.99 -22.45 12.68
N PHE A 185 17.43 -21.41 11.98
CA PHE A 185 17.84 -21.50 10.59
C PHE A 185 19.25 -20.96 10.43
N SER A 186 20.12 -21.74 9.79
CA SER A 186 21.44 -21.30 9.37
C SER A 186 21.42 -21.00 7.87
N LEU A 187 21.87 -19.80 7.49
CA LEU A 187 22.08 -19.46 6.09
C LEU A 187 23.20 -20.34 5.52
N THR A 188 22.99 -20.88 4.32
CA THR A 188 23.99 -21.73 3.65
C THR A 188 25.09 -20.91 2.95
N GLY A 189 24.86 -19.60 2.79
CA GLY A 189 25.69 -18.70 1.98
C GLY A 189 25.31 -18.68 0.49
N THR A 190 24.50 -19.63 0.03
CA THR A 190 23.97 -19.68 -1.34
C THR A 190 22.69 -18.85 -1.48
N LYS A 191 22.36 -18.46 -2.70
CA LYS A 191 21.17 -17.69 -3.04
C LYS A 191 20.42 -18.40 -4.16
N THR A 192 19.10 -18.49 -4.05
CA THR A 192 18.23 -19.02 -5.10
C THR A 192 17.44 -17.87 -5.71
N ARG A 193 17.49 -17.72 -7.04
CA ARG A 193 16.63 -16.76 -7.73
C ARG A 193 15.24 -17.33 -7.97
N ALA A 194 14.20 -16.56 -7.68
CA ALA A 194 12.80 -16.95 -7.90
C ALA A 194 12.02 -15.86 -8.65
N LEU A 195 10.96 -16.29 -9.35
CA LEU A 195 9.99 -15.37 -9.93
C LEU A 195 9.18 -14.71 -8.82
N ASN A 196 9.04 -13.39 -8.91
CA ASN A 196 8.27 -12.61 -7.96
C ASN A 196 6.85 -12.38 -8.48
N THR A 197 5.88 -13.11 -7.90
CA THR A 197 4.46 -13.00 -8.26
C THR A 197 3.63 -12.29 -7.19
N ALA A 198 4.26 -11.80 -6.12
CA ALA A 198 3.58 -11.28 -4.93
C ALA A 198 3.93 -9.82 -4.60
N SER A 199 4.83 -9.19 -5.35
CA SER A 199 5.20 -7.79 -5.12
C SER A 199 4.09 -6.82 -5.52
N TYR A 200 3.93 -5.77 -4.72
CA TYR A 200 3.07 -4.64 -5.05
C TYR A 200 3.76 -3.55 -5.88
N ASN A 201 5.01 -3.77 -6.30
CA ASN A 201 5.76 -2.91 -7.23
C ASN A 201 5.22 -3.05 -8.66
N TYR A 202 3.93 -2.79 -8.87
CA TYR A 202 3.20 -3.12 -10.10
C TYR A 202 3.80 -2.50 -11.35
N LEU A 203 4.27 -1.25 -11.25
CA LEU A 203 4.87 -0.50 -12.37
C LEU A 203 6.40 -0.61 -12.40
N GLY A 204 7.00 -1.27 -11.40
CA GLY A 204 8.43 -1.47 -11.36
C GLY A 204 9.24 -0.21 -11.05
N PHE A 205 8.69 0.80 -10.36
CA PHE A 205 9.43 2.02 -10.01
C PHE A 205 10.40 1.85 -8.83
N ALA A 206 10.20 0.83 -7.97
CA ALA A 206 11.19 0.49 -6.96
C ALA A 206 12.35 -0.29 -7.59
N GLN A 207 13.43 0.42 -7.94
CA GLN A 207 14.62 -0.07 -8.65
C GLN A 207 15.90 0.31 -7.92
N ALA A 208 17.00 -0.38 -8.20
CA ALA A 208 18.30 -0.09 -7.59
C ALA A 208 19.03 1.06 -8.31
N GLU A 209 18.75 1.22 -9.60
CA GLU A 209 19.39 2.17 -10.51
C GLU A 209 18.31 2.79 -11.40
N GLY A 210 18.53 4.01 -11.90
CA GLY A 210 17.63 4.71 -12.81
C GLY A 210 16.97 5.93 -12.18
N GLY A 211 16.13 6.62 -12.96
CA GLY A 211 15.70 7.99 -12.63
C GLY A 211 15.06 8.17 -11.24
N CYS A 212 14.34 7.16 -10.72
CA CYS A 212 13.82 7.19 -9.35
C CYS A 212 14.95 7.06 -8.31
N ALA A 213 15.87 6.11 -8.49
CA ALA A 213 16.99 5.90 -7.57
C ALA A 213 17.98 7.08 -7.58
N ASP A 214 18.24 7.66 -8.75
CA ASP A 214 19.11 8.83 -8.91
C ASP A 214 18.50 10.07 -8.22
N ALA A 215 17.18 10.27 -8.37
CA ALA A 215 16.45 11.34 -7.68
C ALA A 215 16.45 11.16 -6.16
N VAL A 216 16.30 9.92 -5.67
CA VAL A 216 16.42 9.58 -4.24
C VAL A 216 17.82 9.95 -3.72
N GLU A 217 18.89 9.58 -4.43
CA GLU A 217 20.25 9.89 -4.02
C GLU A 217 20.50 11.41 -3.97
N GLU A 218 20.05 12.14 -4.98
CA GLU A 218 20.17 13.58 -5.03
C GLU A 218 19.36 14.27 -3.92
N GLY A 219 18.13 13.79 -3.67
CA GLY A 219 17.29 14.25 -2.56
C GLY A 219 18.00 14.08 -1.21
N ILE A 220 18.67 12.94 -1.00
CA ILE A 220 19.47 12.70 0.23
C ILE A 220 20.65 13.68 0.33
N ARG A 221 21.35 13.96 -0.78
CA ARG A 221 22.49 14.89 -0.77
C ARG A 221 22.06 16.33 -0.44
N GLN A 222 20.89 16.75 -0.93
CA GLN A 222 20.40 18.12 -0.75
C GLN A 222 19.66 18.32 0.57
N TYR A 223 18.78 17.39 0.96
CA TYR A 223 17.85 17.54 2.08
C TYR A 223 18.17 16.62 3.27
N GLY A 224 19.11 15.70 3.13
CA GLY A 224 19.37 14.65 4.11
C GLY A 224 18.30 13.55 4.10
N VAL A 225 18.36 12.67 5.09
CA VAL A 225 17.51 11.46 5.15
C VAL A 225 16.15 11.73 5.80
N SER A 226 16.07 12.67 6.76
CA SER A 226 14.85 12.92 7.52
C SER A 226 14.82 14.35 8.06
N SER A 227 13.63 14.93 8.12
CA SER A 227 13.39 16.22 8.80
C SER A 227 13.26 16.09 10.32
N CYS A 228 13.07 14.87 10.85
CA CYS A 228 12.94 14.56 12.29
C CYS A 228 11.95 15.47 13.04
N SER A 229 10.85 15.85 12.39
CA SER A 229 9.84 16.74 12.94
C SER A 229 8.49 16.51 12.25
N ALA A 230 7.41 16.85 12.95
CA ALA A 230 6.07 16.83 12.36
C ALA A 230 5.88 17.96 11.33
N ARG A 231 4.96 17.74 10.39
CA ARG A 231 4.65 18.72 9.32
C ARG A 231 4.25 20.10 9.85
N ARG A 232 3.57 20.15 11.00
CA ARG A 232 3.11 21.41 11.63
C ARG A 232 4.22 22.22 12.29
N GLU A 233 5.35 21.59 12.58
CA GLU A 233 6.49 22.21 13.24
C GLU A 233 7.56 22.55 12.19
N ALA A 234 8.69 21.85 12.21
CA ALA A 234 9.80 22.06 11.29
C ALA A 234 9.88 21.00 10.16
N GLY A 235 8.94 20.05 10.11
CA GLY A 235 8.99 18.92 9.18
C GLY A 235 8.54 19.20 7.74
N THR A 236 8.08 20.43 7.42
CA THR A 236 7.63 20.76 6.06
C THR A 236 8.77 21.35 5.23
N THR A 237 9.10 20.68 4.14
CA THR A 237 10.01 21.17 3.09
C THR A 237 9.25 21.64 1.86
N ASP A 238 9.94 22.27 0.92
CA ASP A 238 9.42 22.60 -0.41
C ASP A 238 9.05 21.34 -1.21
N LEU A 239 9.82 20.25 -1.10
CA LEU A 239 9.49 18.96 -1.72
C LEU A 239 8.10 18.46 -1.34
N HIS A 240 7.67 18.66 -0.08
CA HIS A 240 6.33 18.27 0.36
C HIS A 240 5.25 19.05 -0.41
N GLN A 241 5.45 20.35 -0.61
CA GLN A 241 4.49 21.20 -1.30
C GLN A 241 4.43 20.86 -2.80
N GLN A 242 5.58 20.59 -3.40
CA GLN A 242 5.68 20.16 -4.79
C GLN A 242 4.99 18.81 -5.01
N ALA A 243 5.28 17.82 -4.17
CA ALA A 243 4.67 16.49 -4.24
C ALA A 243 3.15 16.55 -4.00
N GLU A 244 2.68 17.31 -3.00
CA GLU A 244 1.24 17.50 -2.76
C GLU A 244 0.53 18.15 -3.95
N ALA A 245 1.13 19.16 -4.57
CA ALA A 245 0.58 19.80 -5.78
C ALA A 245 0.56 18.85 -6.98
N LEU A 246 1.61 18.03 -7.15
CA LEU A 246 1.68 17.00 -8.20
C LEU A 246 0.61 15.93 -8.00
N VAL A 247 0.40 15.45 -6.77
CA VAL A 247 -0.64 14.48 -6.43
C VAL A 247 -2.02 15.06 -6.72
N ALA A 248 -2.31 16.28 -6.26
CA ALA A 248 -3.59 16.95 -6.52
C ALA A 248 -3.87 17.08 -8.02
N LYS A 249 -2.87 17.49 -8.80
CA LYS A 249 -2.95 17.55 -10.27
C LYS A 249 -3.15 16.17 -10.90
N PHE A 250 -2.44 15.15 -10.41
CA PHE A 250 -2.52 13.80 -10.94
C PHE A 250 -3.90 13.19 -10.72
N VAL A 251 -4.45 13.26 -9.51
CA VAL A 251 -5.77 12.71 -9.19
C VAL A 251 -6.93 13.60 -9.64
N GLY A 252 -6.66 14.84 -10.04
CA GLY A 252 -7.66 15.79 -10.53
C GLY A 252 -8.47 16.50 -9.44
N HIS A 253 -7.93 16.61 -8.23
CA HIS A 253 -8.56 17.30 -7.09
C HIS A 253 -7.93 18.68 -6.82
N GLU A 254 -8.53 19.46 -5.91
CA GLU A 254 -8.09 20.84 -5.64
C GLU A 254 -6.79 20.92 -4.84
N ASP A 255 -6.59 19.99 -3.91
CA ASP A 255 -5.45 19.94 -3.00
C ASP A 255 -5.24 18.50 -2.52
N ALA A 256 -4.06 18.22 -1.99
CA ALA A 256 -3.71 16.93 -1.40
C ALA A 256 -2.79 17.10 -0.18
N MET A 257 -2.82 16.14 0.73
CA MET A 257 -1.94 16.07 1.88
C MET A 257 -1.27 14.71 1.93
N ILE A 258 0.06 14.71 2.06
CA ILE A 258 0.85 13.48 2.20
C ILE A 258 0.95 13.07 3.67
N VAL A 259 0.86 11.77 3.90
CA VAL A 259 1.03 11.10 5.20
C VAL A 259 2.16 10.08 5.06
N SER A 260 3.07 10.04 6.04
CA SER A 260 4.31 9.25 5.98
C SER A 260 4.12 7.72 5.93
N MET A 261 2.93 7.22 6.27
CA MET A 261 2.61 5.78 6.23
C MET A 261 1.25 5.51 5.59
N GLY A 262 1.20 4.53 4.67
CA GLY A 262 -0.03 4.14 3.96
C GLY A 262 -1.16 3.69 4.90
N PHE A 263 -0.87 2.83 5.89
CA PHE A 263 -1.85 2.44 6.91
C PHE A 263 -2.33 3.65 7.73
N ALA A 264 -1.39 4.49 8.17
CA ALA A 264 -1.70 5.68 8.97
C ALA A 264 -2.56 6.69 8.21
N THR A 265 -2.49 6.71 6.87
CA THR A 265 -3.27 7.60 6.03
C THR A 265 -4.77 7.45 6.32
N ASN A 266 -5.29 6.22 6.34
CA ASN A 266 -6.69 5.97 6.73
C ASN A 266 -6.90 6.11 8.24
N SER A 267 -6.04 5.49 9.05
CA SER A 267 -6.29 5.37 10.49
C SER A 267 -6.24 6.71 11.24
N THR A 268 -5.53 7.71 10.69
CA THR A 268 -5.42 9.05 11.28
C THR A 268 -6.32 10.10 10.61
N THR A 269 -6.71 9.89 9.35
CA THR A 269 -7.59 10.83 8.61
C THR A 269 -9.05 10.64 8.98
N VAL A 270 -9.55 9.40 9.02
CA VAL A 270 -10.97 9.12 9.31
C VAL A 270 -11.44 9.75 10.63
N PRO A 271 -10.68 9.68 11.74
CA PRO A 271 -11.02 10.37 12.99
C PRO A 271 -11.14 11.90 12.89
N ALA A 272 -10.47 12.53 11.91
CA ALA A 272 -10.60 13.97 11.67
C ALA A 272 -11.85 14.32 10.83
N LEU A 273 -12.41 13.35 10.09
CA LEU A 273 -13.56 13.54 9.21
C LEU A 273 -14.90 13.33 9.93
N VAL A 274 -14.96 12.37 10.83
CA VAL A 274 -16.18 11.93 11.52
C VAL A 274 -15.97 11.87 13.03
N LYS A 275 -17.06 12.01 13.78
CA LYS A 275 -17.05 11.99 15.26
C LYS A 275 -18.37 11.45 15.80
N ARG A 276 -18.53 11.41 17.13
CA ARG A 276 -19.82 11.06 17.77
C ARG A 276 -20.99 11.87 17.20
N GLY A 277 -22.04 11.15 16.78
CA GLY A 277 -23.22 11.69 16.10
C GLY A 277 -23.12 11.69 14.56
N CYS A 278 -22.00 11.23 14.00
CA CYS A 278 -21.87 10.84 12.60
C CYS A 278 -22.12 9.33 12.43
N LEU A 279 -22.43 8.93 11.20
CA LEU A 279 -22.53 7.55 10.76
C LEU A 279 -21.45 7.28 9.69
N VAL A 280 -20.74 6.18 9.86
CA VAL A 280 -19.90 5.58 8.81
C VAL A 280 -20.60 4.33 8.30
N ILE A 281 -20.81 4.26 7.00
CA ILE A 281 -21.24 3.05 6.30
C ILE A 281 -20.00 2.49 5.61
N SER A 282 -19.57 1.31 6.03
CA SER A 282 -18.34 0.66 5.53
C SER A 282 -18.71 -0.56 4.71
N ASP A 283 -18.05 -0.76 3.57
CA ASP A 283 -18.04 -2.08 2.93
C ASP A 283 -17.48 -3.13 3.91
N GLU A 284 -18.02 -4.34 3.88
CA GLU A 284 -17.62 -5.40 4.80
C GLU A 284 -16.18 -5.86 4.60
N LEU A 285 -15.61 -5.75 3.39
CA LEU A 285 -14.23 -6.17 3.10
C LEU A 285 -13.22 -5.02 3.17
N ASN A 286 -13.64 -3.82 3.59
CA ASN A 286 -12.74 -2.68 3.78
C ASN A 286 -11.54 -3.03 4.67
N HIS A 287 -10.38 -2.56 4.22
CA HIS A 287 -9.08 -2.78 4.82
C HIS A 287 -9.01 -2.38 6.30
N SER A 288 -8.17 -3.11 7.04
CA SER A 288 -7.97 -2.95 8.49
C SER A 288 -7.62 -1.52 8.91
N SER A 289 -6.94 -0.75 8.06
CA SER A 289 -6.60 0.66 8.30
C SER A 289 -7.84 1.56 8.38
N ILE A 290 -8.84 1.34 7.51
CA ILE A 290 -10.14 2.03 7.54
C ILE A 290 -10.87 1.64 8.82
N ARG A 291 -11.00 0.34 9.11
CA ARG A 291 -11.68 -0.15 10.33
C ARG A 291 -11.07 0.45 11.60
N THR A 292 -9.74 0.56 11.65
CA THR A 292 -9.01 1.19 12.76
C THR A 292 -9.35 2.67 12.89
N GLY A 293 -9.29 3.43 11.79
CA GLY A 293 -9.62 4.86 11.80
C GLY A 293 -11.08 5.13 12.19
N VAL A 294 -12.01 4.32 11.68
CA VAL A 294 -13.43 4.41 12.04
C VAL A 294 -13.62 4.13 13.54
N ARG A 295 -12.99 3.10 14.09
CA ARG A 295 -13.05 2.78 15.52
C ARG A 295 -12.52 3.93 16.40
N LEU A 296 -11.41 4.55 15.99
CA LEU A 296 -10.82 5.69 16.71
C LEU A 296 -11.70 6.96 16.68
N SER A 297 -12.54 7.12 15.64
CA SER A 297 -13.41 8.30 15.50
C SER A 297 -14.57 8.36 16.52
N GLY A 298 -14.97 7.23 17.09
CA GLY A 298 -16.17 7.12 17.93
C GLY A 298 -17.49 7.43 17.21
N ALA A 299 -17.51 7.42 15.87
CA ALA A 299 -18.72 7.48 15.06
C ALA A 299 -19.50 6.15 15.16
N ASN A 300 -20.81 6.19 14.85
CA ASN A 300 -21.55 4.94 14.67
C ASN A 300 -21.12 4.28 13.37
N VAL A 301 -21.09 2.96 13.35
CA VAL A 301 -20.64 2.18 12.20
C VAL A 301 -21.73 1.20 11.81
N ARG A 302 -22.04 1.13 10.53
CA ARG A 302 -22.85 0.07 9.92
C ARG A 302 -22.09 -0.50 8.73
N THR A 303 -22.17 -1.80 8.54
CA THR A 303 -21.58 -2.48 7.38
C THR A 303 -22.67 -2.84 6.38
N PHE A 304 -22.33 -2.85 5.10
CA PHE A 304 -23.16 -3.41 4.03
C PHE A 304 -22.40 -4.51 3.31
N LYS A 305 -23.14 -5.40 2.64
CA LYS A 305 -22.56 -6.55 1.93
C LYS A 305 -21.62 -6.07 0.82
N HIS A 306 -20.51 -6.77 0.63
CA HIS A 306 -19.42 -6.41 -0.26
C HIS A 306 -19.91 -6.06 -1.66
N ASN A 307 -19.65 -4.83 -2.09
CA ASN A 307 -20.00 -4.31 -3.40
C ASN A 307 -21.50 -4.45 -3.78
N ASP A 308 -22.38 -4.68 -2.80
CA ASP A 308 -23.83 -4.85 -3.03
C ASP A 308 -24.55 -3.51 -2.86
N MET A 309 -24.87 -2.89 -3.98
CA MET A 309 -25.53 -1.59 -4.02
C MET A 309 -27.00 -1.65 -3.56
N GLY A 310 -27.64 -2.82 -3.62
CA GLY A 310 -28.99 -3.03 -3.09
C GLY A 310 -28.97 -3.05 -1.55
N SER A 311 -28.00 -3.78 -0.98
CA SER A 311 -27.73 -3.79 0.46
C SER A 311 -27.41 -2.38 0.99
N LEU A 312 -26.54 -1.65 0.28
CA LEU A 312 -26.22 -0.26 0.60
C LEU A 312 -27.45 0.66 0.56
N GLU A 313 -28.27 0.56 -0.49
CA GLU A 313 -29.48 1.39 -0.62
C GLU A 313 -30.51 1.09 0.47
N ALA A 314 -30.72 -0.19 0.80
CA ALA A 314 -31.60 -0.59 1.90
C ALA A 314 -31.12 -0.02 3.25
N LEU A 315 -29.82 -0.16 3.53
CA LEU A 315 -29.21 0.38 4.75
C LEU A 315 -29.32 1.91 4.80
N LEU A 316 -29.07 2.62 3.69
CA LEU A 316 -29.22 4.08 3.61
C LEU A 316 -30.65 4.51 3.96
N ARG A 317 -31.67 3.84 3.41
CA ARG A 317 -33.09 4.14 3.72
C ARG A 317 -33.40 3.93 5.21
N GLU A 318 -32.93 2.82 5.77
CA GLU A 318 -33.09 2.51 7.20
C GLU A 318 -32.45 3.60 8.07
N VAL A 319 -31.16 3.87 7.90
CA VAL A 319 -30.42 4.75 8.81
C VAL A 319 -30.81 6.22 8.67
N ILE A 320 -31.23 6.65 7.47
CA ILE A 320 -31.72 8.02 7.24
C ILE A 320 -33.09 8.20 7.88
N SER A 321 -34.00 7.22 7.74
CA SER A 321 -35.34 7.30 8.33
C SER A 321 -35.31 7.21 9.87
N GLN A 322 -34.45 6.36 10.43
CA GLN A 322 -34.35 6.15 11.87
C GLN A 322 -33.50 7.20 12.60
N GLY A 323 -32.53 7.81 11.92
CA GLY A 323 -31.58 8.73 12.52
C GLY A 323 -30.61 8.05 13.51
N GLN A 324 -30.07 8.84 14.44
CA GLN A 324 -29.13 8.39 15.45
C GLN A 324 -29.78 7.43 16.45
N PRO A 325 -29.11 6.32 16.84
CA PRO A 325 -29.62 5.39 17.83
C PRO A 325 -30.06 6.09 19.12
N ARG A 326 -31.17 5.61 19.71
CA ARG A 326 -31.80 6.10 20.96
C ARG A 326 -32.42 7.50 20.88
N THR A 327 -31.84 8.41 20.10
CA THR A 327 -32.28 9.81 20.04
C THR A 327 -33.15 10.12 18.83
N HIS A 328 -33.10 9.28 17.79
CA HIS A 328 -33.74 9.46 16.49
C HIS A 328 -33.44 10.82 15.82
N ARG A 329 -32.37 11.50 16.27
CA ARG A 329 -31.95 12.78 15.70
C ARG A 329 -31.28 12.56 14.34
N PRO A 330 -31.39 13.49 13.39
CA PRO A 330 -30.66 13.40 12.13
C PRO A 330 -29.15 13.22 12.36
N TRP A 331 -28.50 12.45 11.48
CA TRP A 331 -27.05 12.29 11.48
C TRP A 331 -26.37 13.62 11.17
N LYS A 332 -25.29 13.95 11.90
CA LYS A 332 -24.49 15.15 11.59
C LYS A 332 -23.77 15.01 10.25
N LYS A 333 -23.38 13.78 9.90
CA LYS A 333 -22.69 13.40 8.67
C LYS A 333 -22.90 11.91 8.43
N ILE A 334 -23.17 11.53 7.19
CA ILE A 334 -23.11 10.14 6.73
C ILE A 334 -21.92 10.05 5.78
N LEU A 335 -20.94 9.22 6.12
CA LEU A 335 -19.75 8.95 5.31
C LEU A 335 -19.81 7.48 4.86
N VAL A 336 -19.83 7.25 3.54
CA VAL A 336 -19.69 5.93 2.93
C VAL A 336 -18.22 5.75 2.55
N ILE A 337 -17.60 4.66 3.01
CA ILE A 337 -16.20 4.34 2.74
C ILE A 337 -16.12 3.02 1.98
N VAL A 338 -15.41 3.01 0.85
CA VAL A 338 -15.18 1.84 -0.01
C VAL A 338 -13.75 1.84 -0.56
N GLU A 339 -13.25 0.69 -0.99
CA GLU A 339 -12.03 0.60 -1.80
C GLU A 339 -12.38 0.70 -3.30
N GLY A 340 -11.48 1.28 -4.09
CA GLY A 340 -11.63 1.35 -5.55
C GLY A 340 -11.41 -0.01 -6.21
N LEU A 341 -10.26 -0.61 -5.93
CA LEU A 341 -9.90 -1.99 -6.23
C LEU A 341 -9.58 -2.68 -4.91
N TYR A 342 -10.34 -3.72 -4.55
CA TYR A 342 -10.18 -4.41 -3.27
C TYR A 342 -8.94 -5.29 -3.25
N SER A 343 -8.17 -5.17 -2.17
CA SER A 343 -6.81 -5.72 -2.05
C SER A 343 -6.68 -7.24 -2.22
N MET A 344 -7.66 -8.02 -1.76
CA MET A 344 -7.56 -9.48 -1.70
C MET A 344 -8.43 -10.16 -2.76
N GLU A 345 -9.63 -9.64 -2.98
CA GLU A 345 -10.63 -10.22 -3.88
C GLU A 345 -10.42 -9.77 -5.34
N GLY A 346 -9.69 -8.67 -5.56
CA GLY A 346 -9.48 -8.10 -6.90
C GLY A 346 -10.75 -7.52 -7.52
N THR A 347 -11.78 -7.28 -6.72
CA THR A 347 -13.06 -6.72 -7.16
C THR A 347 -12.98 -5.20 -7.33
N LEU A 348 -13.76 -4.68 -8.26
CA LEU A 348 -13.90 -3.24 -8.49
C LEU A 348 -15.20 -2.72 -7.90
N VAL A 349 -15.15 -1.58 -7.22
CA VAL A 349 -16.39 -0.92 -6.77
C VAL A 349 -17.29 -0.60 -7.96
N ASN A 350 -18.59 -0.82 -7.80
CA ASN A 350 -19.60 -0.33 -8.74
C ASN A 350 -19.78 1.19 -8.57
N LEU A 351 -18.77 1.94 -9.02
CA LEU A 351 -18.73 3.40 -8.86
C LEU A 351 -19.91 4.11 -9.55
N PRO A 352 -20.37 3.74 -10.76
CA PRO A 352 -21.53 4.38 -11.37
C PRO A 352 -22.77 4.34 -10.47
N ARG A 353 -23.10 3.16 -9.93
CA ARG A 353 -24.24 3.02 -9.03
C ARG A 353 -24.01 3.70 -7.67
N MET A 354 -22.79 3.66 -7.14
CA MET A 354 -22.41 4.41 -5.94
C MET A 354 -22.67 5.92 -6.12
N MET A 355 -22.33 6.48 -7.28
CA MET A 355 -22.54 7.90 -7.59
C MET A 355 -24.03 8.25 -7.72
N GLU A 356 -24.85 7.36 -8.28
CA GLU A 356 -26.32 7.52 -8.29
C GLU A 356 -26.90 7.56 -6.87
N LEU A 357 -26.49 6.62 -6.02
CA LEU A 357 -26.91 6.57 -4.62
C LEU A 357 -26.43 7.80 -3.85
N LYS A 358 -25.20 8.26 -4.07
CA LYS A 358 -24.67 9.50 -3.51
C LYS A 358 -25.54 10.69 -3.91
N GLN A 359 -25.91 10.78 -5.19
CA GLN A 359 -26.75 11.87 -5.68
C GLN A 359 -28.15 11.83 -5.08
N LYS A 360 -28.72 10.64 -4.85
CA LYS A 360 -30.06 10.45 -4.27
C LYS A 360 -30.11 10.70 -2.77
N TYR A 361 -29.13 10.19 -2.01
CA TYR A 361 -29.13 10.19 -0.54
C TYR A 361 -28.20 11.22 0.11
N LYS A 362 -27.40 11.94 -0.70
CA LYS A 362 -26.56 13.08 -0.28
C LYS A 362 -25.52 12.74 0.82
N PHE A 363 -24.98 11.53 0.80
CA PHE A 363 -23.86 11.15 1.68
C PHE A 363 -22.51 11.63 1.14
N TYR A 364 -21.49 11.67 2.02
CA TYR A 364 -20.09 11.87 1.64
C TYR A 364 -19.46 10.55 1.26
N LEU A 365 -18.63 10.53 0.22
CA LEU A 365 -17.96 9.35 -0.31
C LEU A 365 -16.44 9.47 -0.12
N TYR A 366 -15.88 8.44 0.51
CA TYR A 366 -14.45 8.23 0.65
C TYR A 366 -14.07 6.99 -0.14
N ILE A 367 -13.17 7.14 -1.10
CA ILE A 367 -12.65 6.01 -1.88
C ILE A 367 -11.17 5.83 -1.54
N ASP A 368 -10.82 4.62 -1.10
CA ASP A 368 -9.45 4.17 -0.96
C ASP A 368 -8.97 3.60 -2.30
N GLU A 369 -8.10 4.34 -2.98
CA GLU A 369 -7.51 4.01 -4.28
C GLU A 369 -6.18 3.24 -4.13
N ALA A 370 -5.85 2.67 -2.97
CA ALA A 370 -4.51 2.15 -2.71
C ALA A 370 -4.04 1.04 -3.67
N HIS A 371 -4.95 0.27 -4.29
CA HIS A 371 -4.61 -0.72 -5.32
C HIS A 371 -4.99 -0.29 -6.73
N SER A 372 -5.86 0.71 -6.89
CA SER A 372 -6.34 1.18 -8.18
C SER A 372 -5.49 2.31 -8.75
N ILE A 373 -4.91 3.17 -7.90
CA ILE A 373 -4.02 4.25 -8.34
C ILE A 373 -2.79 3.66 -9.05
N GLY A 374 -2.42 4.23 -10.19
CA GLY A 374 -1.37 3.73 -11.09
C GLY A 374 -1.75 2.50 -11.92
N ALA A 375 -2.74 1.70 -11.50
CA ALA A 375 -3.13 0.45 -12.16
C ALA A 375 -4.37 0.61 -13.07
N LEU A 376 -5.32 1.47 -12.71
CA LEU A 376 -6.61 1.59 -13.39
C LEU A 376 -6.80 2.92 -14.10
N GLY A 377 -7.57 2.84 -15.20
CA GLY A 377 -7.90 3.97 -16.05
C GLY A 377 -6.83 4.23 -17.11
N PRO A 378 -7.20 4.92 -18.20
CA PRO A 378 -6.29 5.16 -19.33
C PRO A 378 -5.05 6.00 -18.97
N HIS A 379 -5.07 6.70 -17.83
CA HIS A 379 -3.94 7.48 -17.32
C HIS A 379 -3.45 6.99 -15.94
N GLY A 380 -3.88 5.81 -15.48
CA GLY A 380 -3.48 5.28 -14.18
C GLY A 380 -3.97 6.11 -12.98
N ARG A 381 -5.06 6.86 -13.12
CA ARG A 381 -5.56 7.77 -12.06
C ARG A 381 -6.57 7.11 -11.11
N GLY A 382 -6.74 5.80 -11.19
CA GLY A 382 -7.64 5.05 -10.31
C GLY A 382 -9.02 4.81 -10.89
N VAL A 383 -9.94 4.40 -10.02
CA VAL A 383 -11.26 3.89 -10.41
C VAL A 383 -12.15 4.98 -11.02
N ALA A 384 -12.01 6.23 -10.57
CA ALA A 384 -12.70 7.37 -11.20
C ALA A 384 -12.30 7.54 -12.67
N ASN A 385 -11.01 7.41 -12.99
CA ASN A 385 -10.52 7.49 -14.36
C ASN A 385 -10.92 6.28 -15.19
N TYR A 386 -10.97 5.08 -14.59
CA TYR A 386 -11.48 3.87 -15.26
C TYR A 386 -12.92 4.04 -15.72
N PHE A 387 -13.81 4.54 -14.87
CA PHE A 387 -15.23 4.74 -15.19
C PHE A 387 -15.54 6.06 -15.94
N GLY A 388 -14.54 6.91 -16.19
CA GLY A 388 -14.76 8.23 -16.80
C GLY A 388 -15.57 9.18 -15.91
N ILE A 389 -15.50 9.02 -14.59
CA ILE A 389 -16.20 9.84 -13.61
C ILE A 389 -15.28 10.98 -13.17
N ASP A 390 -15.82 12.20 -13.12
CA ASP A 390 -15.09 13.36 -12.60
C ASP A 390 -14.68 13.12 -11.13
N PRO A 391 -13.37 13.06 -10.81
CA PRO A 391 -12.88 12.80 -9.47
C PRO A 391 -13.35 13.85 -8.46
N ARG A 392 -13.69 15.07 -8.89
CA ARG A 392 -14.19 16.13 -8.00
C ARG A 392 -15.57 15.84 -7.41
N LYS A 393 -16.31 14.89 -7.99
CA LYS A 393 -17.59 14.42 -7.43
C LYS A 393 -17.38 13.47 -6.23
N ILE A 394 -16.16 13.00 -6.00
CA ILE A 394 -15.77 12.18 -4.85
C ILE A 394 -15.18 13.11 -3.79
N ASP A 395 -15.70 13.02 -2.56
CA ASP A 395 -15.36 13.98 -1.51
C ASP A 395 -13.94 13.78 -0.98
N VAL A 396 -13.51 12.51 -0.87
CA VAL A 396 -12.17 12.13 -0.40
C VAL A 396 -11.62 11.00 -1.25
N LEU A 397 -10.46 11.24 -1.85
CA LEU A 397 -9.66 10.21 -2.50
C LEU A 397 -8.45 9.93 -1.62
N MET A 398 -8.32 8.71 -1.14
CA MET A 398 -7.11 8.25 -0.48
C MET A 398 -6.30 7.40 -1.44
N GLY A 399 -4.98 7.47 -1.39
CA GLY A 399 -4.11 6.53 -2.10
C GLY A 399 -2.82 6.26 -1.34
N THR A 400 -2.03 5.33 -1.87
CA THR A 400 -0.73 4.95 -1.29
C THR A 400 0.38 5.09 -2.33
N PHE A 401 1.58 5.46 -1.88
CA PHE A 401 2.78 5.41 -2.71
C PHE A 401 3.49 4.05 -2.64
N THR A 402 3.11 3.20 -1.69
CA THR A 402 3.76 1.91 -1.40
C THR A 402 3.51 0.79 -2.40
N LYS A 403 2.78 1.05 -3.49
CA LYS A 403 2.42 0.04 -4.49
C LYS A 403 2.87 0.46 -5.88
N SER A 404 1.95 0.94 -6.71
CA SER A 404 2.21 1.34 -8.09
C SER A 404 3.35 2.34 -8.22
N PHE A 405 3.55 3.22 -7.24
CA PHE A 405 4.60 4.24 -7.25
C PHE A 405 5.95 3.78 -6.68
N GLY A 406 6.04 2.58 -6.08
CA GLY A 406 7.30 2.02 -5.60
C GLY A 406 7.98 2.80 -4.47
N ALA A 407 7.25 3.63 -3.72
CA ALA A 407 7.79 4.53 -2.70
C ALA A 407 7.17 4.24 -1.30
N ALA A 408 7.08 5.23 -0.42
CA ALA A 408 6.49 5.07 0.92
C ALA A 408 5.44 6.14 1.23
N GLY A 409 4.58 5.87 2.22
CA GLY A 409 3.52 6.78 2.62
C GLY A 409 2.24 6.68 1.77
N GLY A 410 1.33 7.62 2.00
CA GLY A 410 0.09 7.76 1.26
C GLY A 410 -0.38 9.20 1.21
N TYR A 411 -1.52 9.44 0.57
CA TYR A 411 -2.07 10.77 0.41
C TYR A 411 -3.58 10.78 0.63
N ILE A 412 -4.09 11.96 0.98
CA ILE A 412 -5.51 12.29 0.95
C ILE A 412 -5.67 13.47 0.00
N ALA A 413 -6.52 13.33 -1.01
CA ALA A 413 -6.89 14.39 -1.93
C ALA A 413 -8.37 14.73 -1.79
N GLY A 414 -8.69 16.01 -1.93
CA GLY A 414 -10.00 16.55 -1.61
C GLY A 414 -10.09 18.03 -1.92
N SER A 415 -11.24 18.64 -1.57
CA SER A 415 -11.37 20.09 -1.71
C SER A 415 -10.34 20.82 -0.86
N ARG A 416 -9.92 22.02 -1.28
CA ARG A 416 -8.93 22.80 -0.54
C ARG A 416 -9.37 23.07 0.90
N ALA A 417 -10.66 23.29 1.11
CA ALA A 417 -11.23 23.47 2.44
C ALA A 417 -11.10 22.20 3.32
N LEU A 418 -11.32 21.02 2.73
CA LEU A 418 -11.15 19.74 3.41
C LEU A 418 -9.69 19.51 3.78
N ILE A 419 -8.77 19.66 2.83
CA ILE A 419 -7.34 19.43 3.05
C ILE A 419 -6.77 20.41 4.06
N SER A 420 -7.16 21.68 4.01
CA SER A 420 -6.75 22.69 5.01
C SER A 420 -7.22 22.33 6.43
N LEU A 421 -8.44 21.78 6.56
CA LEU A 421 -8.94 21.27 7.84
C LEU A 421 -8.11 20.09 8.33
N LEU A 422 -7.77 19.14 7.43
CA LEU A 422 -6.95 17.97 7.76
C LEU A 422 -5.53 18.33 8.16
N ARG A 423 -4.88 19.30 7.50
CA ARG A 423 -3.57 19.84 7.93
C ARG A 423 -3.63 20.44 9.34
N THR A 424 -4.77 21.02 9.71
CA THR A 424 -4.94 21.69 11.01
C THR A 424 -5.35 20.76 12.15
N ARG A 425 -6.16 19.72 11.86
CA ARG A 425 -6.79 18.86 12.87
C ARG A 425 -6.40 17.38 12.77
N GLY A 426 -5.82 16.95 11.67
CA GLY A 426 -5.45 15.56 11.44
C GLY A 426 -4.23 15.19 12.29
N HIS A 427 -4.30 14.02 12.95
CA HIS A 427 -3.20 13.54 13.77
C HIS A 427 -1.92 13.30 12.96
N ALA A 428 -2.04 12.90 11.69
CA ALA A 428 -0.88 12.77 10.81
C ALA A 428 -0.09 14.08 10.68
N SER A 429 -0.76 15.20 10.38
CA SER A 429 -0.04 16.46 10.20
C SER A 429 0.48 17.05 11.52
N CYS A 430 -0.24 16.84 12.62
CA CYS A 430 0.08 17.44 13.92
C CYS A 430 1.17 16.70 14.71
N TYR A 431 1.18 15.36 14.67
CA TYR A 431 1.96 14.55 15.60
C TYR A 431 2.80 13.46 14.95
N SER A 432 2.62 13.18 13.66
CA SER A 432 3.43 12.17 12.98
C SER A 432 4.64 12.81 12.30
N GLU A 433 5.73 12.07 12.28
CA GLU A 433 6.94 12.42 11.53
C GLU A 433 6.58 12.69 10.07
N SER A 434 7.17 13.75 9.52
CA SER A 434 7.10 14.03 8.10
C SER A 434 7.67 12.87 7.29
N ILE A 435 7.20 12.72 6.06
CA ILE A 435 7.79 11.74 5.15
C ILE A 435 9.24 12.14 4.84
N SER A 436 10.11 11.15 4.63
CA SER A 436 11.51 11.39 4.28
C SER A 436 11.61 12.20 2.98
N PRO A 437 12.47 13.24 2.91
CA PRO A 437 12.71 14.00 1.68
C PRO A 437 13.09 13.13 0.48
N ALA A 438 13.81 12.04 0.71
CA ALA A 438 14.25 11.11 -0.33
C ALA A 438 13.09 10.33 -0.99
N VAL A 439 11.89 10.37 -0.41
CA VAL A 439 10.69 9.66 -0.90
C VAL A 439 9.76 10.60 -1.68
N LEU A 440 9.90 11.92 -1.50
CA LEU A 440 9.09 12.97 -2.13
C LEU A 440 9.66 13.34 -3.51
#